data_AF-A0A0G2F0H7-F1
#
_entry.id   AF-A0A0G2F0H7-F1
#
_cell.length_a   1.000
_cell.length_b   1.000
_cell.length_c   1.000
_cell.angle_alpha   90.00
_cell.angle_beta   90.00
_cell.angle_gamma   90.00
#
_symmetry.space_group_name_H-M   'P 1'
#
loop_
_entity.id
_entity.type
_entity.pdbx_description
1 polymer ?
#
loop_
_entity_poly.entity_id
_entity_poly.type
_entity_poly.pdbx_seq_one_letter_code
_entity_poly.pdbx_strand_id
1 'polypeptide(L)'
;MQNARQLRHYESSCKRRVNVNTNTYLVCLHSPNLARDRTSSVSPRHVETEASHTYPVDVIVFATGFLSQKWLYLIEVRGAGGRSIHDVWAEVGGAEAYMGTVLVEFPNFFVMYGPNAATGQHSVIFRSECQSNYACRLLRPVLKGEAKSVSVREEAQKDLSWVLGRLEGLVFNAGFFLR
;
A
#
# COMPACT_ATOMS: atom_id res chain seq x y z
N MET A 1 -7.33 33.10 -15.32
CA MET A 1 -6.55 31.84 -15.39
C MET A 1 -5.23 31.96 -14.62
N GLN A 2 -5.26 32.11 -13.28
CA GLN A 2 -4.02 32.33 -12.49
C GLN A 2 -3.93 31.55 -11.15
N ASN A 3 -4.92 30.72 -10.78
CA ASN A 3 -5.00 30.17 -9.41
C ASN A 3 -4.70 28.65 -9.30
N ALA A 4 -3.80 28.10 -10.11
CA ALA A 4 -3.36 26.70 -10.03
C ALA A 4 -1.96 26.55 -9.37
N ARG A 5 -1.61 27.44 -8.43
CA ARG A 5 -0.23 27.55 -7.88
C ARG A 5 0.17 26.45 -6.88
N GLN A 6 -0.54 25.32 -6.81
CA GLN A 6 -0.24 24.29 -5.80
C GLN A 6 -0.59 22.86 -6.24
N LEU A 7 -0.40 22.52 -7.51
CA LEU A 7 -0.19 21.10 -7.84
C LEU A 7 1.22 20.77 -7.35
N ARG A 8 1.34 19.90 -6.33
CA ARG A 8 2.65 19.33 -5.99
C ARG A 8 3.26 18.78 -7.27
N HIS A 9 4.50 19.17 -7.57
CA HIS A 9 5.21 18.76 -8.77
C HIS A 9 5.61 17.29 -8.65
N TYR A 10 4.67 16.38 -8.89
CA TYR A 10 4.96 14.97 -9.05
C TYR A 10 4.49 14.52 -10.43
N GLU A 11 5.20 13.55 -11.01
CA GLU A 11 4.86 13.04 -12.33
C GLU A 11 3.44 12.47 -12.35
N SER A 12 2.71 12.73 -13.44
CA SER A 12 1.36 12.23 -13.58
C SER A 12 1.34 10.70 -13.47
N SER A 13 0.45 10.18 -12.63
CA SER A 13 0.29 8.74 -12.36
C SER A 13 1.38 8.08 -11.50
N CYS A 14 2.34 8.83 -10.94
CA CYS A 14 3.28 8.28 -9.94
C CYS A 14 2.55 7.80 -8.67
N LYS A 15 1.39 8.40 -8.38
CA LYS A 15 0.42 7.95 -7.39
C LYS A 15 -0.89 7.59 -8.07
N ARG A 16 -1.62 6.62 -7.49
CA ARG A 16 -2.96 6.27 -7.95
C ARG A 16 -3.85 7.51 -7.92
N ARG A 17 -4.48 7.83 -9.06
CA ARG A 17 -5.43 8.94 -9.10
C ARG A 17 -6.61 8.62 -8.20
N VAL A 18 -6.96 9.57 -7.34
CA VAL A 18 -8.21 9.52 -6.61
C VAL A 18 -9.32 9.79 -7.61
N ASN A 19 -10.27 8.86 -7.74
CA ASN A 19 -11.46 9.08 -8.54
C ASN A 19 -12.41 9.98 -7.74
N VAL A 20 -12.15 11.28 -7.79
CA VAL A 20 -13.04 12.30 -7.24
C VAL A 20 -14.13 12.58 -8.26
N ASN A 21 -15.37 12.76 -7.82
CA ASN A 21 -16.41 13.35 -8.67
C ASN A 21 -15.94 14.76 -9.03
N THR A 22 -15.37 14.88 -10.24
CA THR A 22 -14.70 16.08 -10.74
C THR A 22 -15.59 17.31 -10.67
N ASN A 23 -16.92 17.12 -10.75
CA ASN A 23 -17.88 18.21 -10.78
C ASN A 23 -18.17 18.83 -9.39
N THR A 24 -17.83 18.15 -8.30
CA THR A 24 -18.03 18.67 -6.93
C THR A 24 -16.70 19.06 -6.28
N TYR A 25 -15.72 18.18 -6.32
CA TYR A 25 -14.44 18.41 -5.64
C TYR A 25 -13.66 19.60 -6.22
N LEU A 26 -13.56 19.72 -7.55
CA LEU A 26 -12.79 20.82 -8.15
C LEU A 26 -13.48 22.18 -7.94
N VAL A 27 -14.81 22.21 -7.90
CA VAL A 27 -15.57 23.44 -7.62
C VAL A 27 -15.28 23.96 -6.21
N CYS A 28 -15.18 23.06 -5.22
CA CYS A 28 -14.84 23.43 -3.84
C CYS A 28 -13.48 24.13 -3.71
N LEU A 29 -12.53 23.88 -4.63
CA LEU A 29 -11.21 24.52 -4.62
C LEU A 29 -11.24 26.03 -4.90
N HIS A 30 -12.35 26.52 -5.44
CA HIS A 30 -12.60 27.94 -5.73
C HIS A 30 -13.46 28.61 -4.66
N SER A 31 -13.89 27.89 -3.63
CA SER A 31 -14.71 28.46 -2.56
C SER A 31 -13.94 29.55 -1.78
N PRO A 32 -14.56 30.70 -1.46
CA PRO A 32 -13.95 31.69 -0.58
C PRO A 32 -13.74 31.17 0.86
N ASN A 33 -14.41 30.08 1.23
CA ASN A 33 -14.30 29.46 2.56
C ASN A 33 -13.16 28.44 2.66
N LEU A 34 -12.37 28.25 1.60
CA LEU A 34 -11.25 27.32 1.61
C LEU A 34 -9.95 28.01 2.04
N ALA A 35 -9.45 27.66 3.23
CA ALA A 35 -8.09 27.98 3.65
C ALA A 35 -7.09 26.96 3.09
N ARG A 36 -5.89 27.42 2.70
CA ARG A 36 -4.78 26.58 2.20
C ARG A 36 -3.53 26.64 3.08
N ASP A 37 -3.69 27.17 4.28
CA ASP A 37 -2.62 27.34 5.25
C ASP A 37 -2.16 25.99 5.81
N ARG A 38 -0.89 25.92 6.22
CA ARG A 38 -0.38 24.77 6.96
C ARG A 38 -0.78 24.88 8.43
N THR A 39 -1.41 23.84 8.96
CA THR A 39 -1.75 23.73 10.37
C THR A 39 -0.49 23.61 11.23
N SER A 40 -0.38 24.45 12.26
CA SER A 40 0.69 24.39 13.26
C SER A 40 0.24 23.67 14.53
N SER A 41 -0.97 23.94 15.01
CA SER A 41 -1.54 23.34 16.21
C SER A 41 -3.04 23.12 16.08
N VAL A 42 -3.59 22.18 16.84
CA VAL A 42 -5.02 21.89 16.90
C VAL A 42 -5.46 21.99 18.35
N SER A 43 -6.44 22.86 18.60
CA SER A 43 -7.10 23.04 19.88
C SER A 43 -8.55 22.54 19.83
N PRO A 44 -9.22 22.33 20.97
CA PRO A 44 -10.58 21.76 20.99
C PRO A 44 -11.64 22.54 20.21
N ARG A 45 -11.44 23.85 19.97
CA ARG A 45 -12.41 24.73 19.30
C ARG A 45 -11.81 25.60 18.20
N HIS A 46 -10.52 25.42 17.90
CA HIS A 46 -9.85 26.21 16.88
C HIS A 46 -8.61 25.50 16.32
N VAL A 47 -8.22 25.89 15.12
CA VAL A 47 -7.01 25.43 14.44
C VAL A 47 -6.10 26.64 14.22
N GLU A 48 -4.84 26.51 14.61
CA GLU A 48 -3.82 27.53 14.37
C GLU A 48 -2.98 27.14 13.17
N THR A 49 -2.48 28.13 12.45
CA THR A 49 -1.64 27.92 11.28
C THR A 49 -0.25 28.48 11.46
N GLU A 50 0.69 28.01 10.65
CA GLU A 50 2.06 28.54 10.61
C GLU A 50 2.10 30.04 10.27
N ALA A 51 1.07 30.55 9.55
CA ALA A 51 0.90 31.96 9.25
C ALA A 51 0.27 32.78 10.40
N SER A 52 0.14 32.20 11.59
CA SER A 52 -0.50 32.80 12.77
C SER A 52 -2.00 33.13 12.59
N HIS A 53 -2.68 32.50 11.63
CA HIS A 53 -4.14 32.56 11.54
C HIS A 53 -4.78 31.59 12.55
N THR A 54 -5.92 31.99 13.10
CA THR A 54 -6.74 31.15 13.98
C THR A 54 -8.10 30.93 13.35
N TYR A 55 -8.46 29.68 13.09
CA TYR A 55 -9.74 29.28 12.54
C TYR A 55 -10.61 28.64 13.62
N PRO A 56 -11.69 29.29 14.08
CA PRO A 56 -12.65 28.64 14.98
C PRO A 56 -13.37 27.52 14.26
N VAL A 57 -13.49 26.36 14.92
CA VAL A 57 -14.12 25.16 14.34
C VAL A 57 -14.97 24.44 15.38
N ASP A 58 -16.10 23.91 14.92
CA ASP A 58 -16.96 23.04 15.74
C ASP A 58 -16.63 21.55 15.53
N VAL A 59 -16.08 21.20 14.37
CA VAL A 59 -15.78 19.82 13.97
C VAL A 59 -14.43 19.74 13.27
N ILE A 60 -13.64 18.73 13.63
CA ILE A 60 -12.34 18.43 13.01
C ILE A 60 -12.39 17.05 12.40
N VAL A 61 -12.08 16.96 11.10
CA VAL A 61 -12.07 15.70 10.33
C VAL A 61 -10.64 15.33 9.97
N PHE A 62 -10.15 14.20 10.49
CA PHE A 62 -8.81 13.69 10.19
C PHE A 62 -8.82 12.79 8.95
N ALA A 63 -8.38 13.31 7.80
CA ALA A 63 -8.22 12.56 6.56
C ALA A 63 -6.83 11.91 6.44
N THR A 64 -6.51 10.95 7.33
CA THR A 64 -5.13 10.42 7.57
C THR A 64 -4.57 9.50 6.49
N GLY A 65 -5.38 9.00 5.57
CA GLY A 65 -4.93 8.07 4.51
C GLY A 65 -4.70 6.63 5.00
N PHE A 66 -3.76 5.91 4.36
CA PHE A 66 -3.54 4.46 4.56
C PHE A 66 -2.05 4.10 4.68
N LEU A 67 -1.74 3.11 5.51
CA LEU A 67 -0.41 2.50 5.63
C LEU A 67 -0.24 1.37 4.61
N SER A 68 -0.06 1.71 3.33
CA SER A 68 -0.11 0.75 2.21
C SER A 68 1.08 -0.20 2.09
N GLN A 69 2.15 -0.01 2.86
CA GLN A 69 3.36 -0.83 2.81
C GLN A 69 3.56 -1.69 4.08
N LYS A 70 2.71 -1.52 5.09
CA LYS A 70 2.76 -2.33 6.31
C LYS A 70 1.92 -3.59 6.15
N TRP A 71 2.53 -4.63 5.61
CA TRP A 71 1.89 -5.92 5.39
C TRP A 71 1.62 -6.66 6.69
N LEU A 72 0.45 -7.32 6.78
CA LEU A 72 0.04 -8.10 7.96
C LEU A 72 0.20 -7.33 9.29
N TYR A 73 -0.03 -6.02 9.27
CA TYR A 73 0.12 -5.16 10.43
C TYR A 73 -0.76 -5.69 11.59
N LEU A 74 -0.16 -5.82 12.78
CA LEU A 74 -0.75 -6.40 14.01
C LEU A 74 -0.99 -7.91 14.02
N ILE A 75 -0.62 -8.62 12.94
CA ILE A 75 -0.73 -10.09 12.89
C ILE A 75 0.66 -10.70 13.08
N GLU A 76 0.78 -11.60 14.06
CA GLU A 76 1.97 -12.40 14.27
C GLU A 76 1.82 -13.75 13.58
N VAL A 77 2.65 -14.02 12.58
CA VAL A 77 2.70 -15.30 11.88
C VAL A 77 4.11 -15.86 12.03
N ARG A 78 4.21 -17.10 12.54
CA ARG A 78 5.48 -17.81 12.70
C ARG A 78 5.56 -19.01 11.76
N GLY A 79 6.68 -19.15 11.07
CA GLY A 79 6.94 -20.22 10.13
C GLY A 79 7.34 -21.52 10.83
N ALA A 80 7.68 -22.55 10.04
CA ALA A 80 8.06 -23.86 10.55
C ALA A 80 9.32 -23.82 11.45
N GLY A 81 10.23 -22.88 11.21
CA GLY A 81 11.40 -22.62 12.04
C GLY A 81 11.17 -21.71 13.24
N GLY A 82 9.92 -21.33 13.54
CA GLY A 82 9.57 -20.41 14.64
C GLY A 82 9.86 -18.93 14.37
N ARG A 83 10.48 -18.61 13.22
CA ARG A 83 10.77 -17.25 12.77
C ARG A 83 9.48 -16.50 12.42
N SER A 84 9.43 -15.20 12.77
CA SER A 84 8.31 -14.34 12.38
C SER A 84 8.41 -13.95 10.90
N ILE A 85 7.26 -13.82 10.24
CA ILE A 85 7.18 -13.31 8.86
C ILE A 85 7.77 -11.90 8.74
N HIS A 86 7.63 -11.08 9.77
CA HIS A 86 8.17 -9.73 9.81
C HIS A 86 9.69 -9.72 9.90
N ASP A 87 10.29 -10.69 10.61
CA ASP A 87 11.74 -10.83 10.72
C ASP A 87 12.33 -11.27 9.37
N VAL A 88 11.67 -12.22 8.70
CA VAL A 88 12.07 -12.69 7.35
C VAL A 88 12.04 -11.53 6.36
N TRP A 89 10.97 -10.73 6.35
CA TRP A 89 10.87 -9.55 5.47
C TRP A 89 11.88 -8.45 5.81
N ALA A 90 12.20 -8.25 7.09
CA ALA A 90 13.19 -7.26 7.51
C ALA A 90 14.60 -7.64 7.02
N GLU A 91 14.97 -8.92 7.06
CA GLU A 91 16.27 -9.42 6.63
C GLU A 91 16.52 -9.22 5.12
N VAL A 92 15.50 -9.49 4.30
CA VAL A 92 15.58 -9.33 2.83
C VAL A 92 15.34 -7.89 2.36
N GLY A 93 15.13 -6.94 3.28
CA GLY A 93 14.97 -5.52 2.97
C GLY A 93 13.58 -5.12 2.45
N GLY A 94 12.57 -5.99 2.59
CA GLY A 94 11.22 -5.67 2.17
C GLY A 94 10.26 -6.86 2.21
N ALA A 95 8.96 -6.56 2.18
CA ALA A 95 7.96 -7.61 2.11
C ALA A 95 7.95 -8.28 0.73
N GLU A 96 8.09 -9.59 0.72
CA GLU A 96 8.08 -10.41 -0.49
C GLU A 96 7.28 -11.69 -0.30
N ALA A 97 6.76 -12.18 -1.42
CA ALA A 97 6.09 -13.46 -1.50
C ALA A 97 6.17 -13.96 -2.95
N TYR A 98 6.40 -15.26 -3.13
CA TYR A 98 6.33 -15.88 -4.43
C TYR A 98 4.92 -15.76 -5.01
N MET A 99 4.84 -15.21 -6.22
CA MET A 99 3.59 -14.79 -6.88
C MET A 99 2.69 -13.91 -5.99
N GLY A 100 3.30 -13.16 -5.06
CA GLY A 100 2.60 -12.30 -4.09
C GLY A 100 1.64 -13.06 -3.16
N THR A 101 1.81 -14.38 -3.00
CA THR A 101 0.84 -15.24 -2.31
C THR A 101 1.48 -16.22 -1.32
N VAL A 102 2.57 -16.89 -1.66
CA VAL A 102 3.20 -17.93 -0.81
C VAL A 102 4.61 -17.52 -0.42
N LEU A 103 5.06 -17.94 0.77
CA LEU A 103 6.37 -17.57 1.31
C LEU A 103 7.20 -18.81 1.65
N VAL A 104 8.51 -18.71 1.43
CA VAL A 104 9.49 -19.68 1.94
C VAL A 104 9.40 -19.73 3.47
N GLU A 105 9.62 -20.90 4.08
CA GLU A 105 9.54 -21.14 5.54
C GLU A 105 8.14 -21.15 6.16
N PHE A 106 7.09 -20.76 5.40
CA PHE A 106 5.70 -20.76 5.85
C PHE A 106 4.87 -21.81 5.08
N PRO A 107 5.01 -23.12 5.39
CA PRO A 107 4.26 -24.15 4.70
C PRO A 107 2.75 -24.01 4.95
N ASN A 108 1.95 -24.32 3.93
CA ASN A 108 0.48 -24.21 3.95
C ASN A 108 -0.08 -22.81 4.28
N PHE A 109 0.76 -21.76 4.22
CA PHE A 109 0.36 -20.38 4.46
C PHE A 109 0.25 -19.63 3.14
N PHE A 110 -0.86 -18.89 2.97
CA PHE A 110 -1.18 -18.15 1.76
C PHE A 110 -1.64 -16.74 2.14
N VAL A 111 -0.93 -15.72 1.69
CA VAL A 111 -1.29 -14.31 1.84
C VAL A 111 -2.12 -13.88 0.64
N MET A 112 -3.39 -13.56 0.89
CA MET A 112 -4.25 -12.96 -0.13
C MET A 112 -3.90 -11.49 -0.29
N TYR A 113 -3.84 -11.02 -1.54
CA TYR A 113 -3.50 -9.65 -1.88
C TYR A 113 -2.14 -9.20 -1.31
N GLY A 114 -1.16 -10.11 -1.20
CA GLY A 114 0.12 -9.88 -0.56
C GLY A 114 1.09 -8.95 -1.29
N PRO A 115 2.36 -8.90 -0.83
CA PRO A 115 3.40 -8.04 -1.40
C PRO A 115 3.53 -8.20 -2.91
N ASN A 116 3.75 -7.10 -3.63
CA ASN A 116 3.86 -7.05 -5.09
C ASN A 116 2.59 -7.51 -5.87
N ALA A 117 1.53 -7.96 -5.19
CA ALA A 117 0.23 -8.25 -5.78
C ALA A 117 -0.76 -7.08 -5.70
N ALA A 118 -0.64 -6.20 -4.70
CA ALA A 118 -1.48 -5.02 -4.54
C ALA A 118 -1.13 -3.86 -5.49
N THR A 119 -1.12 -4.11 -6.79
CA THR A 119 -0.90 -3.05 -7.78
C THR A 119 -2.20 -2.28 -7.99
N GLY A 120 -2.14 -0.95 -7.87
CA GLY A 120 -3.32 -0.11 -8.08
C GLY A 120 -3.90 -0.21 -9.50
N GLN A 121 -3.20 -0.80 -10.47
CA GLN A 121 -3.61 -0.81 -11.87
C GLN A 121 -4.69 -1.84 -12.20
N HIS A 122 -4.82 -2.91 -11.40
CA HIS A 122 -5.70 -4.03 -11.70
C HIS A 122 -6.83 -4.13 -10.68
N SER A 123 -7.90 -4.84 -11.06
CA SER A 123 -9.01 -5.11 -10.14
C SER A 123 -8.52 -5.99 -8.98
N VAL A 124 -8.77 -5.53 -7.75
CA VAL A 124 -8.54 -6.34 -6.55
C VAL A 124 -9.35 -7.63 -6.59
N ILE A 125 -10.59 -7.58 -7.09
CA ILE A 125 -11.50 -8.73 -7.16
C ILE A 125 -10.92 -9.81 -8.07
N PHE A 126 -10.56 -9.43 -9.30
CA PHE A 126 -9.97 -10.37 -10.26
C PHE A 126 -8.70 -11.00 -9.70
N ARG A 127 -7.85 -10.21 -9.03
CA ARG A 127 -6.61 -10.74 -8.45
C ARG A 127 -6.88 -11.68 -7.28
N SER A 128 -7.84 -11.35 -6.42
CA SER A 128 -8.29 -12.22 -5.33
C SER A 128 -8.87 -13.54 -5.86
N GLU A 129 -9.64 -13.53 -6.94
CA GLU A 129 -10.15 -14.74 -7.58
C GLU A 129 -9.02 -15.62 -8.12
N CYS A 130 -8.06 -15.03 -8.85
CA CYS A 130 -6.90 -15.74 -9.35
C CYS A 130 -6.06 -16.34 -8.21
N GLN A 131 -5.78 -15.57 -7.15
CA GLN A 131 -5.02 -16.03 -5.99
C GLN A 131 -5.76 -17.12 -5.22
N SER A 132 -7.08 -17.01 -5.08
CA SER A 132 -7.89 -18.03 -4.39
C SER A 132 -7.85 -19.35 -5.16
N ASN A 133 -8.04 -19.30 -6.48
CA ASN A 133 -7.94 -20.49 -7.32
C ASN A 133 -6.53 -21.10 -7.28
N TYR A 134 -5.49 -20.26 -7.29
CA TYR A 134 -4.11 -20.69 -7.16
C TYR A 134 -3.85 -21.40 -5.81
N ALA A 135 -4.26 -20.79 -4.70
CA ALA A 135 -4.14 -21.37 -3.36
C ALA A 135 -4.91 -22.70 -3.25
N CYS A 136 -6.15 -22.76 -3.73
CA CYS A 136 -6.94 -23.98 -3.73
C CYS A 136 -6.29 -25.10 -4.56
N ARG A 137 -5.69 -24.79 -5.71
CA ARG A 137 -4.97 -25.78 -6.54
C ARG A 137 -3.76 -26.34 -5.80
N LEU A 138 -3.01 -25.49 -5.10
CA LEU A 138 -1.85 -25.91 -4.31
C LEU A 138 -2.24 -26.70 -3.06
N LEU A 139 -3.30 -26.31 -2.38
CA LEU A 139 -3.79 -27.01 -1.18
C LEU A 139 -4.48 -28.34 -1.49
N ARG A 140 -4.97 -28.55 -2.72
CA ARG A 140 -5.77 -29.73 -3.08
C ARG A 140 -5.09 -31.07 -2.75
N PRO A 141 -3.80 -31.33 -3.06
CA PRO A 141 -3.14 -32.58 -2.67
C PRO A 141 -3.04 -32.75 -1.15
N VAL A 142 -2.86 -31.66 -0.41
CA VAL A 142 -2.83 -31.68 1.07
C VAL A 142 -4.20 -32.05 1.64
N LEU A 143 -5.26 -31.42 1.12
CA LEU A 143 -6.64 -31.69 1.53
C LEU A 143 -7.10 -33.11 1.18
N LYS A 144 -6.54 -33.71 0.14
CA LYS A 144 -6.80 -35.11 -0.25
C LYS A 144 -5.94 -36.13 0.50
N GLY A 145 -4.98 -35.69 1.31
CA GLY A 145 -4.02 -36.58 1.99
C GLY A 145 -2.93 -37.15 1.07
N GLU A 146 -2.81 -36.65 -0.16
CA GLU A 146 -1.75 -37.03 -1.11
C GLU A 146 -0.39 -36.38 -0.74
N ALA A 147 -0.41 -35.29 0.03
CA ALA A 147 0.76 -34.61 0.56
C ALA A 147 0.52 -34.12 2.00
N LYS A 148 1.59 -33.94 2.79
CA LYS A 148 1.48 -33.39 4.17
C LYS A 148 1.50 -31.87 4.21
N SER A 149 2.23 -31.25 3.29
CA SER A 149 2.40 -29.80 3.23
C SER A 149 2.82 -29.35 1.85
N VAL A 150 2.54 -28.09 1.54
CA VAL A 150 3.08 -27.39 0.37
C VAL A 150 3.86 -26.18 0.83
N SER A 151 5.08 -26.05 0.30
CA SER A 151 5.95 -24.90 0.50
C SER A 151 6.58 -24.52 -0.84
N VAL A 152 6.91 -23.23 -0.98
CA VAL A 152 7.72 -22.77 -2.11
C VAL A 152 9.20 -23.08 -1.82
N ARG A 153 9.96 -23.37 -2.88
CA ARG A 153 11.42 -23.53 -2.79
C ARG A 153 12.09 -22.16 -2.72
N GLU A 154 13.17 -22.06 -1.96
CA GLU A 154 14.00 -20.84 -1.87
C GLU A 154 14.40 -20.32 -3.25
N GLU A 155 14.91 -21.19 -4.12
CA GLU A 155 15.32 -20.86 -5.49
C GLU A 155 14.20 -20.25 -6.36
N ALA A 156 12.93 -20.54 -6.04
CA ALA A 156 11.78 -20.05 -6.81
C ALA A 156 11.32 -18.67 -6.33
N GLN A 157 11.49 -18.36 -5.05
CA GLN A 157 11.22 -17.02 -4.52
C GLN A 157 12.37 -16.11 -4.92
N LYS A 158 12.20 -15.42 -6.06
CA LYS A 158 13.16 -14.43 -6.54
C LYS A 158 13.24 -13.27 -5.55
N ASP A 159 14.46 -12.91 -5.20
CA ASP A 159 14.79 -11.69 -4.47
C ASP A 159 14.19 -10.44 -5.16
N LEU A 160 13.80 -9.46 -4.34
CA LEU A 160 13.18 -8.20 -4.71
C LEU A 160 13.98 -7.39 -5.73
N SER A 161 15.30 -7.61 -5.82
CA SER A 161 16.22 -6.93 -6.75
C SER A 161 15.74 -6.93 -8.20
N TRP A 162 15.13 -8.02 -8.70
CA TRP A 162 14.63 -8.05 -10.08
C TRP A 162 13.46 -7.07 -10.30
N VAL A 163 12.59 -6.91 -9.30
CA VAL A 163 11.46 -5.97 -9.35
C VAL A 163 12.00 -4.55 -9.26
N LEU A 164 12.90 -4.29 -8.30
CA LEU A 164 13.49 -2.97 -8.11
C LEU A 164 14.23 -2.48 -9.34
N GLY A 165 15.01 -3.36 -10.00
CA GLY A 165 15.67 -3.03 -11.27
C GLY A 165 14.69 -2.72 -12.41
N ARG A 166 13.48 -3.30 -12.41
CA ARG A 166 12.43 -2.94 -13.38
C ARG A 166 11.67 -1.67 -13.02
N LEU A 167 11.65 -1.29 -11.75
CA LEU A 167 11.06 -0.04 -11.29
C LEU A 167 11.98 1.16 -11.52
N GLU A 168 13.28 0.92 -11.74
CA GLU A 168 14.25 1.96 -12.09
C GLU A 168 13.81 2.70 -13.36
N GLY A 169 13.79 4.04 -13.30
CA GLY A 169 13.33 4.89 -14.40
C GLY A 169 11.82 4.94 -14.64
N LEU A 170 11.00 4.20 -13.88
CA LEU A 170 9.54 4.31 -13.99
C LEU A 170 8.98 5.39 -13.06
N VAL A 171 7.87 6.00 -13.50
CA VAL A 171 7.11 7.00 -12.73
C VAL A 171 6.65 6.47 -11.35
N PHE A 172 6.54 5.15 -11.20
CA PHE A 172 6.18 4.48 -9.94
C PHE A 172 7.28 4.52 -8.88
N ASN A 173 8.53 4.77 -9.29
CA ASN A 173 9.68 4.93 -8.40
C ASN A 173 10.09 6.42 -8.25
N ALA A 174 9.81 7.26 -9.26
CA ALA A 174 10.16 8.68 -9.28
C ALA A 174 9.39 9.55 -8.26
N GLY A 175 8.28 9.05 -7.71
CA GLY A 175 7.38 9.83 -6.84
C GLY A 175 7.81 10.00 -5.38
N PHE A 176 8.91 9.36 -4.94
CA PHE A 176 9.40 9.44 -3.55
C PHE A 176 10.61 10.36 -3.35
N PHE A 177 11.32 10.72 -4.42
CA PHE A 177 12.46 11.62 -4.37
C PHE A 177 12.17 12.86 -5.23
N LEU A 178 11.42 13.80 -4.67
CA LEU A 178 11.73 15.20 -4.94
C LEU A 178 12.90 15.55 -4.02
N ARG A 179 14.01 15.94 -4.63
CA ARG A 179 15.13 16.62 -3.96
C ARG A 179 14.64 17.75 -3.06
#